data_AF-A0A9C8DHJ3-F1
#
_entry.id   AF-A0A9C8DHJ3-F1
#
_cell.length_a   1.000
_cell.length_b   1.000
_cell.length_c   1.000
_cell.angle_alpha   90.00
_cell.angle_beta   90.00
_cell.angle_gamma   90.00
#
_symmetry.space_group_name_H-M   'P 1'
#
loop_
_entity.id
_entity.type
_entity.pdbx_description
1 polymer ?
#
loop_
_entity_poly.entity_id
_entity_poly.type
_entity_poly.pdbx_seq_one_letter_code
_entity_poly.pdbx_strand_id
1 'polypeptide(L)'
;MNKVLVVVAVLVGLLGVMAVSGFAQAAPRSDAWVPGLASFLIPGLGQLLNGQMDKAIIHFGVAVGISVGGSLASSVLFYNGFWYGYSIVAAAYLVWSVYSGIDAYNVAKEQGFTLGMTGDELTLSYNF
;
A
#
# COMPACT_ATOMS: atom_id res chain seq x y z
N MET A 1 29.55 -5.01 -3.46
CA MET A 1 28.38 -5.87 -3.17
C MET A 1 27.94 -6.54 -4.46
N ASN A 2 27.92 -7.87 -4.51
CA ASN A 2 27.52 -8.61 -5.71
C ASN A 2 26.05 -8.34 -6.01
N LYS A 3 25.74 -7.90 -7.24
CA LYS A 3 24.37 -7.59 -7.70
C LYS A 3 23.39 -8.75 -7.43
N VAL A 4 23.90 -9.98 -7.43
CA VAL A 4 23.18 -11.22 -7.10
C VAL A 4 22.64 -11.23 -5.67
N LEU A 5 23.42 -10.77 -4.68
CA LEU A 5 22.99 -10.74 -3.27
C LEU A 5 21.83 -9.76 -3.04
N VAL A 6 21.83 -8.64 -3.77
CA VAL A 6 20.75 -7.65 -3.69
C VAL A 6 19.47 -8.21 -4.28
N VAL A 7 19.55 -8.88 -5.44
CA VAL A 7 18.39 -9.53 -6.07
C VAL A 7 17.81 -10.63 -5.18
N VAL A 8 18.66 -11.45 -4.56
CA VAL A 8 18.21 -12.50 -3.64
C VAL A 8 17.54 -11.91 -2.40
N ALA A 9 18.09 -10.83 -1.82
CA ALA A 9 17.47 -10.18 -0.66
C ALA A 9 16.10 -9.56 -0.99
N VAL A 10 15.95 -8.96 -2.17
CA VAL A 10 14.67 -8.42 -2.65
C VAL A 10 13.65 -9.53 -2.90
N LEU A 11 14.06 -10.63 -3.52
CA LEU A 11 13.19 -11.78 -3.76
C LEU A 11 12.76 -12.46 -2.45
N VAL A 12 13.67 -12.62 -1.49
CA VAL A 12 13.36 -13.17 -0.16
C VAL A 12 12.47 -12.21 0.64
N GLY A 13 12.66 -10.90 0.50
CA GLY A 13 11.76 -9.90 1.08
C GLY A 13 10.34 -9.98 0.50
N LEU A 14 10.22 -10.06 -0.83
CA LEU A 14 8.93 -10.22 -1.54
C LEU A 14 8.23 -11.54 -1.18
N LEU A 15 8.97 -12.64 -1.10
CA LEU A 15 8.45 -13.95 -0.72
C LEU A 15 8.11 -14.03 0.78
N GLY A 16 8.86 -13.33 1.63
CA GLY A 16 8.59 -13.24 3.06
C GLY A 16 7.28 -12.50 3.36
N VAL A 17 6.96 -11.45 2.61
CA VAL A 17 5.69 -10.72 2.73
C VAL A 17 4.50 -11.55 2.27
N MET A 18 4.68 -12.39 1.24
CA MET A 18 3.66 -13.32 0.72
C MET A 18 3.38 -14.51 1.66
N ALA A 19 4.34 -14.91 2.48
CA ALA A 19 4.20 -16.10 3.34
C ALA A 19 3.37 -15.85 4.62
N VAL A 20 3.14 -14.59 5.01
CA VAL A 20 2.42 -14.24 6.25
C VAL A 20 0.89 -14.23 6.05
N SER A 21 0.38 -14.23 4.81
CA SER A 21 -1.06 -14.20 4.53
C SER A 21 -1.76 -15.57 4.53
N GLY A 22 -1.05 -16.66 4.83
CA GLY A 22 -1.53 -18.04 4.63
C GLY A 22 -2.31 -18.68 5.78
N PHE A 23 -2.45 -18.04 6.95
CA PHE A 23 -3.14 -18.64 8.10
C PHE A 23 -4.22 -17.70 8.65
N ALA A 24 -5.34 -17.59 7.97
CA ALA A 24 -6.54 -17.00 8.55
C ALA A 24 -7.78 -17.81 8.17
N GLN A 25 -8.35 -18.42 9.20
CA GLN A 25 -9.68 -19.02 9.27
C GLN A 25 -10.73 -18.34 8.39
N ALA A 26 -11.67 -19.13 7.87
CA ALA A 26 -12.86 -18.69 7.15
C ALA A 26 -13.62 -17.59 7.93
N ALA A 27 -13.33 -16.33 7.60
CA ALA A 27 -14.05 -15.16 8.08
C ALA A 27 -15.27 -14.92 7.18
N PRO A 28 -16.35 -14.30 7.71
CA PRO A 28 -17.51 -13.90 6.91
C PRO A 28 -17.04 -13.08 5.70
N ARG A 29 -17.78 -13.17 4.59
CA ARG A 29 -17.45 -12.59 3.28
C ARG A 29 -17.19 -11.08 3.42
N SER A 30 -15.94 -10.73 3.70
CA SER A 30 -15.46 -9.36 3.85
C SER A 30 -14.74 -8.99 2.56
N ASP A 31 -15.19 -7.91 1.92
CA ASP A 31 -14.56 -7.37 0.72
C ASP A 31 -13.38 -6.45 1.08
N ALA A 32 -12.73 -6.71 2.23
CA ALA A 32 -11.58 -5.96 2.73
C ALA A 32 -10.40 -5.89 1.74
N TRP A 33 -10.35 -6.84 0.79
CA TRP A 33 -9.40 -6.82 -0.31
C TRP A 33 -9.55 -5.56 -1.19
N VAL A 34 -10.73 -4.95 -1.27
CA VAL A 34 -10.97 -3.73 -2.07
C VAL A 34 -10.28 -2.51 -1.46
N PRO A 35 -10.52 -2.12 -0.20
CA PRO A 35 -9.75 -1.07 0.44
C PRO A 35 -8.24 -1.37 0.42
N GLY A 36 -7.85 -2.63 0.63
CA GLY A 36 -6.45 -3.03 0.58
C GLY A 36 -5.78 -2.76 -0.78
N LEU A 37 -6.36 -3.27 -1.88
CA LEU A 37 -5.83 -3.04 -3.22
C LEU A 37 -5.91 -1.57 -3.64
N ALA A 38 -6.99 -0.87 -3.27
CA ALA A 38 -7.15 0.54 -3.56
C ALA A 38 -6.01 1.36 -2.93
N SER A 39 -5.66 1.10 -1.66
CA SER A 39 -4.57 1.79 -0.98
C SER A 39 -3.17 1.34 -1.41
N PHE A 40 -3.02 0.10 -1.89
CA PHE A 40 -1.78 -0.34 -2.50
C PHE A 40 -1.48 0.44 -3.79
N LEU A 41 -2.48 0.58 -4.66
CA LEU A 41 -2.34 1.31 -5.92
C LEU A 41 -2.20 2.82 -5.70
N ILE A 42 -3.05 3.37 -4.82
CA ILE A 42 -3.07 4.79 -4.50
C ILE A 42 -3.07 4.91 -2.96
N PRO A 43 -1.89 5.12 -2.34
CA PRO A 43 -1.80 5.26 -0.90
C PRO A 43 -2.81 6.26 -0.34
N GLY A 44 -3.56 5.84 0.68
CA GLY A 44 -4.64 6.61 1.32
C GLY A 44 -6.04 6.32 0.76
N LEU A 45 -6.18 5.77 -0.45
CA LEU A 45 -7.50 5.53 -1.03
C LEU A 45 -8.31 4.49 -0.26
N GLY A 46 -7.67 3.41 0.22
CA GLY A 46 -8.37 2.42 1.04
C GLY A 46 -8.82 2.94 2.40
N GLN A 47 -8.02 3.82 3.03
CA GLN A 47 -8.39 4.50 4.27
C GLN A 47 -9.58 5.42 4.03
N LEU A 48 -9.63 6.11 2.89
CA LEU A 48 -10.80 6.90 2.48
C LEU A 48 -12.04 6.02 2.31
N LEU A 49 -11.89 4.87 1.63
CA LEU A 49 -12.97 3.88 1.46
C LEU A 49 -13.45 3.27 2.78
N ASN A 50 -12.62 3.28 3.83
CA ASN A 50 -12.96 2.85 5.19
C ASN A 50 -13.48 4.00 6.08
N GLY A 51 -13.71 5.19 5.51
CA GLY A 51 -14.16 6.38 6.24
C GLY A 51 -13.09 7.03 7.14
N GLN A 52 -11.83 6.62 7.03
CA GLN A 52 -10.71 7.15 7.83
C GLN A 52 -9.99 8.30 7.11
N MET A 53 -10.65 9.45 7.03
CA MET A 53 -10.14 10.63 6.29
C MET A 53 -8.75 11.08 6.77
N ASP A 54 -8.53 11.17 8.08
CA ASP A 54 -7.25 11.62 8.63
C ASP A 54 -6.10 10.69 8.22
N LYS A 55 -6.33 9.38 8.28
CA LYS A 55 -5.34 8.41 7.79
C LYS A 55 -5.17 8.48 6.28
N ALA A 56 -6.25 8.66 5.52
CA ALA A 56 -6.19 8.79 4.07
C ALA A 56 -5.25 9.93 3.64
N ILE A 57 -5.39 11.11 4.28
CA ILE A 57 -4.54 12.28 4.03
C ILE A 57 -3.08 11.98 4.37
N ILE A 58 -2.80 11.33 5.51
CA ILE A 58 -1.43 10.98 5.92
C ILE A 58 -0.79 10.02 4.91
N HIS A 59 -1.49 8.94 4.56
CA HIS A 59 -0.97 7.93 3.65
C HIS A 59 -0.71 8.49 2.25
N PHE A 60 -1.62 9.30 1.74
CA PHE A 60 -1.45 10.00 0.47
C PHE A 60 -0.31 11.03 0.54
N GLY A 61 -0.27 11.84 1.60
CA GLY A 61 0.74 12.88 1.81
C GLY A 61 2.16 12.32 1.88
N VAL A 62 2.36 11.19 2.57
CA VAL A 62 3.66 10.52 2.60
C VAL A 62 4.04 9.97 1.22
N ALA A 63 3.10 9.40 0.47
CA ALA A 63 3.36 8.93 -0.88
C ALA A 63 3.81 10.08 -1.82
N VAL A 64 3.11 11.22 -1.77
CA VAL A 64 3.50 12.44 -2.48
C VAL A 64 4.87 12.93 -2.01
N GLY A 65 5.12 12.93 -0.70
CA GLY A 65 6.40 13.31 -0.11
C GLY A 65 7.57 12.44 -0.58
N ILE A 66 7.37 11.11 -0.67
CA ILE A 66 8.35 10.18 -1.22
C ILE A 66 8.59 10.49 -2.71
N SER A 67 7.55 10.65 -3.51
CA SER A 67 7.70 10.91 -4.94
C SER A 67 8.38 12.24 -5.23
N VAL A 68 7.86 13.35 -4.69
CA VAL A 68 8.36 14.70 -4.97
C VAL A 68 9.67 14.95 -4.21
N GLY A 69 9.67 14.72 -2.90
CA GLY A 69 10.85 14.91 -2.05
C GLY A 69 11.99 13.97 -2.43
N GLY A 70 11.67 12.71 -2.74
CA GLY A 70 12.66 11.74 -3.22
C GLY A 70 13.26 12.11 -4.57
N SER A 71 12.45 12.63 -5.52
CA SER A 71 12.97 13.11 -6.81
C SER A 71 13.89 14.31 -6.65
N LEU A 72 13.51 15.28 -5.82
CA LEU A 72 14.36 16.44 -5.50
C LEU A 72 15.66 16.01 -4.83
N ALA A 73 15.60 15.17 -3.80
CA ALA A 73 16.77 14.63 -3.13
C ALA A 73 17.67 13.84 -4.09
N SER A 74 17.08 13.08 -5.02
CA SER A 74 17.82 12.33 -6.04
C SER A 74 18.62 13.24 -6.96
N SER A 75 18.02 14.36 -7.38
CA SER A 75 18.67 15.35 -8.25
C SER A 75 19.86 16.06 -7.60
N VAL A 76 19.83 16.26 -6.29
CA VAL A 76 20.89 16.96 -5.54
C VAL A 76 21.99 16.00 -5.07
N LEU A 77 21.61 14.85 -4.52
CA LEU A 77 22.55 13.93 -3.87
C LEU A 77 23.21 12.93 -4.83
N PHE A 78 22.56 12.61 -5.95
CA PHE A 78 23.01 11.57 -6.88
C PHE A 78 23.24 12.11 -8.30
N TYR A 79 23.89 13.27 -8.40
CA TYR A 79 24.13 14.01 -9.65
C TYR A 79 24.75 13.16 -10.79
N ASN A 80 25.61 12.18 -10.48
CA ASN A 80 26.19 11.21 -11.44
C ASN A 80 25.59 9.78 -11.36
N GLY A 81 24.61 9.57 -10.48
CA GLY A 81 24.01 8.28 -10.15
C GLY A 81 22.50 8.26 -10.40
N PHE A 82 22.06 8.89 -11.49
CA PHE A 82 20.64 9.09 -11.83
C PHE A 82 19.81 7.81 -11.61
N TRP A 83 20.24 6.67 -12.15
CA TRP A 83 19.54 5.39 -12.00
C TRP A 83 19.43 4.88 -10.55
N TYR A 84 20.43 5.14 -9.71
CA TYR A 84 20.44 4.69 -8.31
C TYR A 84 19.48 5.51 -7.43
N GLY A 85 19.46 6.83 -7.61
CA GLY A 85 18.57 7.73 -6.86
C GLY A 85 17.09 7.39 -7.09
N TYR A 86 16.68 7.31 -8.36
CA TYR A 86 15.30 6.97 -8.72
C TYR A 86 14.88 5.56 -8.29
N SER A 87 15.81 4.59 -8.27
CA SER A 87 15.53 3.22 -7.78
C SER A 87 15.21 3.19 -6.28
N ILE A 88 15.90 4.02 -5.47
CA ILE A 88 15.64 4.12 -4.02
C ILE A 88 14.27 4.77 -3.77
N VAL A 89 13.94 5.83 -4.52
CA VAL A 89 12.63 6.50 -4.42
C VAL A 89 11.50 5.56 -4.80
N ALA A 90 11.66 4.81 -5.90
CA ALA A 90 10.68 3.81 -6.33
C ALA A 90 10.52 2.69 -5.29
N ALA A 91 11.61 2.22 -4.69
CA ALA A 91 11.55 1.21 -3.63
C ALA A 91 10.85 1.74 -2.37
N ALA A 92 11.15 2.98 -1.95
CA ALA A 92 10.50 3.62 -0.82
C ALA A 92 8.99 3.80 -1.07
N TYR A 93 8.61 4.21 -2.28
CA TYR A 93 7.21 4.35 -2.66
C TYR A 93 6.50 2.99 -2.65
N LEU A 94 7.12 1.96 -3.21
CA LEU A 94 6.55 0.61 -3.22
C LEU A 94 6.35 0.06 -1.81
N VAL A 95 7.34 0.19 -0.92
CA VAL A 95 7.22 -0.24 0.48
C VAL A 95 6.08 0.51 1.17
N TRP A 96 5.96 1.82 0.93
CA TRP A 96 4.88 2.61 1.48
C TRP A 96 3.50 2.18 0.94
N SER A 97 3.39 1.92 -0.37
CA SER A 97 2.18 1.37 -0.99
C SER A 97 1.76 0.05 -0.37
N VAL A 98 2.69 -0.89 -0.16
CA VAL A 98 2.40 -2.17 0.50
C VAL A 98 1.89 -1.93 1.92
N TYR A 99 2.58 -1.10 2.71
CA TYR A 99 2.15 -0.76 4.07
C TYR A 99 0.74 -0.13 4.08
N SER A 100 0.49 0.81 3.16
CA SER A 100 -0.79 1.50 3.02
C SER A 100 -1.93 0.54 2.69
N GLY A 101 -1.68 -0.43 1.79
CA GLY A 101 -2.62 -1.50 1.46
C GLY A 101 -2.92 -2.42 2.64
N ILE A 102 -1.89 -2.82 3.40
CA ILE A 102 -2.07 -3.70 4.57
C ILE A 102 -2.88 -3.00 5.67
N ASP A 103 -2.59 -1.73 5.98
CA ASP A 103 -3.39 -0.97 6.96
C ASP A 103 -4.85 -0.86 6.54
N ALA A 104 -5.12 -0.49 5.27
CA ALA A 104 -6.49 -0.41 4.76
C ALA A 104 -7.22 -1.76 4.77
N TYR A 105 -6.53 -2.84 4.43
CA TYR A 105 -7.08 -4.20 4.48
C TYR A 105 -7.45 -4.60 5.91
N ASN A 106 -6.55 -4.39 6.87
CA ASN A 106 -6.77 -4.77 8.27
C ASN A 106 -7.95 -3.99 8.86
N VAL A 107 -7.99 -2.68 8.63
CA VAL A 107 -9.12 -1.83 9.05
C VAL A 107 -10.43 -2.31 8.42
N ALA A 108 -10.44 -2.57 7.12
CA ALA A 108 -11.65 -3.02 6.41
C ALA A 108 -12.13 -4.39 6.93
N LYS A 109 -11.19 -5.28 7.27
CA LYS A 109 -11.48 -6.58 7.86
C LYS A 109 -12.06 -6.44 9.28
N GLU A 110 -11.51 -5.55 10.08
CA GLU A 110 -11.99 -5.24 11.43
C GLU A 110 -13.38 -4.60 11.42
N GLN A 111 -13.65 -3.71 10.46
CA GLN A 111 -14.95 -3.04 10.29
C GLN A 111 -16.00 -3.90 9.54
N GLY A 112 -15.64 -5.11 9.12
CA GLY A 112 -16.53 -5.97 8.35
C GLY A 112 -17.00 -5.35 7.04
N PHE A 113 -16.12 -4.64 6.33
CA PHE A 113 -16.42 -3.96 5.06
C PHE A 113 -16.99 -4.95 4.04
N THR A 114 -18.11 -4.57 3.42
CA THR A 114 -18.76 -5.32 2.35
C THR A 114 -19.17 -4.39 1.22
N LEU A 115 -19.10 -4.87 -0.01
CA LEU A 115 -19.64 -4.16 -1.16
C LEU A 115 -21.08 -4.60 -1.41
N GLY A 116 -22.01 -3.65 -1.34
CA GLY A 116 -23.39 -3.82 -1.78
C GLY A 116 -23.61 -3.15 -3.14
N MET A 117 -24.42 -3.76 -4.00
CA MET A 117 -25.05 -3.08 -5.12
C MET A 117 -26.55 -3.01 -4.84
N THR A 118 -27.10 -1.81 -4.75
CA THR A 118 -28.55 -1.61 -4.59
C THR A 118 -29.09 -0.96 -5.86
N GLY A 119 -29.80 -1.73 -6.68
CA GLY A 119 -30.53 -1.24 -7.86
C GLY A 119 -29.64 -0.81 -9.03
N ASP A 120 -28.92 0.31 -8.88
CA ASP A 120 -28.01 0.92 -9.86
C ASP A 120 -26.84 1.70 -9.19
N GLU A 121 -26.67 1.59 -7.85
CA GLU A 121 -25.67 2.36 -7.09
C GLU A 121 -24.67 1.46 -6.32
N LEU A 122 -23.39 1.84 -6.35
CA LEU A 122 -22.32 1.21 -5.55
C LEU A 122 -22.43 1.70 -4.10
N THR A 123 -22.88 0.83 -3.20
CA THR A 123 -23.08 1.18 -1.78
C THR A 123 -21.97 0.56 -0.92
N LEU A 124 -21.29 1.40 -0.15
CA LEU A 124 -20.29 0.99 0.83
C LEU A 124 -21.01 0.78 2.18
N SER A 125 -20.95 -0.43 2.75
CA SER A 125 -21.59 -0.73 4.03
C SER A 125 -20.60 -1.27 5.07
N TYR A 126 -20.86 -0.91 6.33
CA TYR A 126 -20.07 -1.29 7.51
C TYR A 126 -21.00 -1.96 8.51
N ASN A 127 -20.55 -3.06 9.13
CA ASN A 127 -21.25 -3.67 10.26
C ASN A 127 -20.55 -3.21 11.55
N PHE A 128 -21.30 -2.56 12.44
CA PHE A 128 -20.85 -2.17 13.78
C PHE A 128 -21.18 -3.27 14.80
#